data_AF-A0A948Z9W8-F1
#
_entry.id   AF-A0A948Z9W8-F1
#
_cell.length_a   1.000
_cell.length_b   1.000
_cell.length_c   1.000
_cell.angle_alpha   90.00
_cell.angle_beta   90.00
_cell.angle_gamma   90.00
#
_symmetry.space_group_name_H-M   'P 1'
#
loop_
_entity.id
_entity.type
_entity.pdbx_description
1 polymer ?
#
loop_
_entity_poly.entity_id
_entity_poly.type
_entity_poly.pdbx_seq_one_letter_code
_entity_poly.pdbx_strand_id
1 'polypeptide(L)'
;MNNQITCPYCKKSFEPTDAFKHELEEKLLKEEQAKHQEEIERLGKEKIELEKIRVEELKKIKKQVAETTRLETEKKTKEKLSDAIEATKKEAKINAKQNLRLKEDLEEQAKILGELKEDKNKLRKIHEQELKEVEEQITKKAKLKAQESVSKELKDKEDQIAGLKKRAEQAEEQELEIRKEKRELEESKRKFELEKQRQLDSERSKIRDNALKEAQEKHELKDKEKAEQLRAALKTNEELRRKLQQGSQQTQGEVLELELEEILKKEFPLDKITEVKKGQRGADVIQEVINKRGGGCGVILWELKNARWQNAWISKLKEDQRQAKAHLAILVVAEPPENLKSYTYKNGIWVTTRKMIVPLALTLRFNLINLYHKQQASVGKNQKMEILYQYITSVEFSHRIQAILETFGEFQEGIEKEKRLSQIKWARQEKQLRKMIDHTTGMYGDLQGVVGKSLPEIKMLKLESGEK
;
A
#
# COMPACT_ATOMS: atom_id res chain seq x y z
N MET A 1 32.55 86.91 -105.70
CA MET A 1 33.47 86.98 -104.54
C MET A 1 33.27 85.72 -103.74
N ASN A 2 34.22 84.78 -103.83
CA ASN A 2 34.10 83.44 -103.25
C ASN A 2 34.74 83.48 -101.85
N ASN A 3 33.93 83.67 -100.80
CA ASN A 3 34.41 83.96 -99.44
C ASN A 3 34.50 82.67 -98.59
N GLN A 4 35.17 81.64 -99.10
CA GLN A 4 35.42 80.40 -98.37
C GLN A 4 36.81 80.42 -97.75
N ILE A 5 36.88 80.17 -96.44
CA ILE A 5 38.14 80.08 -95.67
C ILE A 5 38.48 78.60 -95.51
N THR A 6 39.73 78.24 -95.78
CA THR A 6 40.20 76.85 -95.66
C THR A 6 40.82 76.63 -94.28
N CYS A 7 40.31 75.66 -93.52
CA CYS A 7 40.85 75.37 -92.19
C CYS A 7 42.29 74.82 -92.29
N PRO A 8 43.28 75.39 -91.57
CA PRO A 8 44.66 74.93 -91.64
C PRO A 8 44.89 73.54 -91.01
N TYR A 9 43.95 73.05 -90.19
CA TYR A 9 44.07 71.75 -89.52
C TYR A 9 43.45 70.59 -90.29
N CYS A 10 42.28 70.78 -90.92
CA CYS A 10 41.56 69.70 -91.61
C CYS A 10 41.37 69.91 -93.12
N LYS A 11 41.90 71.01 -93.68
CA LYS A 11 41.90 71.37 -95.12
C LYS A 11 40.51 71.42 -95.79
N LYS A 12 39.41 71.41 -95.03
CA LYS A 12 38.06 71.65 -95.55
C LYS A 12 37.80 73.15 -95.72
N SER A 13 37.19 73.52 -96.84
CA SER A 13 36.69 74.87 -97.13
C SER A 13 35.31 75.04 -96.50
N PHE A 14 35.15 76.06 -95.65
CA PHE A 14 33.88 76.40 -95.02
C PHE A 14 33.58 77.88 -95.23
N GLU A 15 32.30 78.25 -95.28
CA GLU A 15 31.91 79.65 -95.22
C GLU A 15 32.00 80.15 -93.76
N PRO A 16 32.52 81.36 -93.50
CA PRO A 16 32.58 81.92 -92.15
C PRO A 16 31.22 81.87 -91.43
N THR A 17 30.13 82.02 -92.17
CA THR A 17 28.73 81.91 -91.73
C THR A 17 28.42 80.58 -91.03
N ASP A 18 28.96 79.45 -91.50
CA ASP A 18 28.73 78.13 -90.91
C ASP A 18 29.49 77.94 -89.58
N ALA A 19 30.68 78.54 -89.46
CA ALA A 19 31.45 78.51 -88.21
C ALA A 19 30.75 79.33 -87.11
N PHE A 20 30.24 80.52 -87.46
CA PHE A 20 29.45 81.34 -86.53
C PHE A 20 28.12 80.66 -86.16
N LYS A 21 27.47 79.96 -87.10
CA LYS A 21 26.25 79.20 -86.84
C LYS A 21 26.47 78.04 -85.86
N HIS A 22 27.53 77.25 -86.05
CA HIS A 22 27.86 76.15 -85.14
C HIS A 22 28.25 76.67 -83.74
N GLU A 23 28.98 77.78 -83.66
CA GLU A 23 29.30 78.40 -82.36
C GLU A 23 28.05 78.95 -81.66
N LEU A 24 27.08 79.48 -82.43
CA LEU A 24 25.79 79.93 -81.89
C LEU A 24 24.92 78.76 -81.42
N GLU A 25 24.84 77.68 -82.21
CA GLU A 25 24.11 76.45 -81.88
C GLU A 25 24.69 75.77 -80.65
N GLU A 26 26.02 75.71 -80.51
CA GLU A 26 26.68 75.11 -79.34
C GLU A 26 26.47 75.96 -78.08
N LYS A 27 26.47 77.30 -78.20
CA LYS A 27 26.11 78.20 -77.09
C LYS A 27 24.65 78.04 -76.68
N LEU A 28 23.72 78.01 -77.64
CA LEU A 28 22.30 77.80 -77.38
C LEU A 28 22.04 76.44 -76.72
N LEU A 29 22.69 75.37 -77.20
CA LEU A 29 22.57 74.03 -76.62
C LEU A 29 23.09 73.98 -75.19
N LYS A 30 24.23 74.63 -74.90
CA LYS A 30 24.78 74.71 -73.53
C LYS A 30 23.88 75.51 -72.60
N GLU A 31 23.30 76.61 -73.06
CA GLU A 31 22.32 77.39 -72.29
C GLU A 31 21.04 76.59 -72.01
N GLU A 32 20.54 75.85 -73.00
CA GLU A 32 19.34 75.01 -72.85
C GLU A 32 19.60 73.82 -71.91
N GLN A 33 20.76 73.17 -72.02
CA GLN A 33 21.20 72.12 -71.10
C GLN A 33 21.35 72.63 -69.67
N ALA A 34 21.93 73.83 -69.48
CA ALA A 34 22.05 74.45 -68.16
C ALA A 34 20.66 74.72 -67.54
N LYS A 35 19.72 75.27 -68.32
CA LYS A 35 18.33 75.49 -67.88
C LYS A 35 17.64 74.19 -67.50
N HIS A 36 17.79 73.13 -68.30
CA HIS A 36 17.24 71.82 -67.96
C HIS A 36 17.87 71.22 -66.70
N GLN A 37 19.16 71.43 -66.49
CA GLN A 37 19.85 70.93 -65.30
C GLN A 37 19.39 71.68 -64.03
N GLU A 38 19.20 72.99 -64.11
CA GLU A 38 18.59 73.80 -63.04
C GLU A 38 17.15 73.36 -62.74
N GLU A 39 16.34 73.10 -63.77
CA GLU A 39 14.97 72.59 -63.64
C GLU A 39 14.93 71.22 -62.93
N ILE A 40 15.84 70.30 -63.30
CA ILE A 40 15.98 68.98 -62.66
C ILE A 40 16.38 69.12 -61.19
N GLU A 41 17.32 70.01 -60.87
CA GLU A 41 17.70 70.27 -59.48
C GLU A 41 16.55 70.87 -58.66
N ARG A 42 15.76 71.76 -59.26
CA ARG A 42 14.57 72.35 -58.62
C ARG A 42 13.53 71.28 -58.31
N LEU A 43 13.17 70.46 -59.29
CA LEU A 43 12.24 69.35 -59.12
C LEU A 43 12.76 68.31 -58.13
N GLY A 44 14.08 68.07 -58.09
CA GLY A 44 14.72 67.20 -57.10
C GLY A 44 14.54 67.71 -55.67
N LYS A 45 14.72 69.02 -55.45
CA LYS A 45 14.51 69.67 -54.14
C LYS A 45 13.03 69.60 -53.72
N GLU A 46 12.11 69.93 -54.62
CA GLU A 46 10.66 69.85 -54.37
C GLU A 46 10.22 68.42 -54.01
N LYS A 47 10.74 67.40 -54.72
CA LYS A 47 10.44 66.00 -54.43
C LYS A 47 10.92 65.58 -53.03
N ILE A 48 12.11 66.02 -52.61
CA ILE A 48 12.64 65.73 -51.26
C ILE A 48 11.77 66.39 -50.19
N GLU A 49 11.30 67.61 -50.44
CA GLU A 49 10.43 68.36 -49.53
C GLU A 49 9.06 67.69 -49.37
N LEU A 50 8.45 67.28 -50.48
CA LEU A 50 7.20 66.52 -50.49
C LEU A 50 7.34 65.18 -49.76
N GLU A 51 8.45 64.47 -49.94
CA GLU A 51 8.67 63.19 -49.27
C GLU A 51 8.84 63.38 -47.75
N LYS A 52 9.50 64.45 -47.30
CA LYS A 52 9.58 64.80 -45.87
C LYS A 52 8.19 65.05 -45.28
N ILE A 53 7.35 65.83 -45.97
CA ILE A 53 5.97 66.12 -45.54
C ILE A 53 5.18 64.80 -45.43
N ARG A 54 5.27 63.94 -46.44
CA ARG A 54 4.59 62.64 -46.47
C ARG A 54 5.01 61.75 -45.30
N VAL A 55 6.31 61.70 -44.98
CA VAL A 55 6.82 60.91 -43.84
C VAL A 55 6.28 61.46 -42.51
N GLU A 56 6.21 62.78 -42.36
CA GLU A 56 5.68 63.44 -41.17
C GLU A 56 4.17 63.15 -40.98
N GLU A 57 3.39 63.19 -42.06
CA GLU A 57 1.98 62.82 -42.06
C GLU A 57 1.76 61.35 -41.72
N LEU A 58 2.55 60.44 -42.31
CA LEU A 58 2.48 59.02 -42.00
C LEU A 58 2.79 58.73 -40.52
N LYS A 59 3.72 59.46 -39.89
CA LYS A 59 3.99 59.35 -38.45
C LYS A 59 2.78 59.78 -37.62
N LYS A 60 2.12 60.89 -37.99
CA LYS A 60 0.90 61.37 -37.31
C LYS A 60 -0.24 60.36 -37.40
N ILE A 61 -0.50 59.82 -38.60
CA ILE A 61 -1.53 58.81 -38.83
C ILE A 61 -1.23 57.54 -38.02
N LYS A 62 0.02 57.05 -38.04
CA LYS A 62 0.41 55.88 -37.23
C LYS A 62 0.16 56.08 -35.75
N LYS A 63 0.44 57.27 -35.22
CA LYS A 63 0.20 57.59 -33.80
C LYS A 63 -1.30 57.58 -33.47
N GLN A 64 -2.12 58.19 -34.32
CA GLN A 64 -3.57 58.21 -34.15
C GLN A 64 -4.18 56.81 -34.21
N VAL A 65 -3.77 55.99 -35.18
CA VAL A 65 -4.25 54.61 -35.30
C VAL A 65 -3.83 53.77 -34.09
N ALA A 66 -2.61 53.94 -33.57
CA ALA A 66 -2.17 53.23 -32.38
C ALA A 66 -3.03 53.61 -31.14
N GLU A 67 -3.36 54.89 -30.99
CA GLU A 67 -4.16 55.39 -29.88
C GLU A 67 -5.62 54.92 -29.95
N THR A 68 -6.26 54.98 -31.12
CA THR A 68 -7.62 54.47 -31.32
C THR A 68 -7.70 52.97 -31.10
N THR A 69 -6.74 52.22 -31.63
CA THR A 69 -6.67 50.76 -31.43
C THR A 69 -6.51 50.43 -29.95
N ARG A 70 -5.66 51.18 -29.22
CA ARG A 70 -5.47 50.99 -27.78
C ARG A 70 -6.78 51.23 -27.01
N LEU A 71 -7.47 52.34 -27.26
CA LEU A 71 -8.74 52.66 -26.60
C LEU A 71 -9.83 51.63 -26.88
N GLU A 72 -9.94 51.14 -28.12
CA GLU A 72 -10.89 50.08 -28.46
C GLU A 72 -10.57 48.75 -27.78
N THR A 73 -9.28 48.38 -27.70
CA THR A 73 -8.86 47.17 -26.98
C THR A 73 -9.13 47.29 -25.48
N GLU A 74 -8.82 48.43 -24.86
CA GLU A 74 -9.13 48.70 -23.46
C GLU A 74 -10.65 48.62 -23.19
N LYS A 75 -11.48 49.18 -24.08
CA LYS A 75 -12.94 49.08 -23.95
C LYS A 75 -13.44 47.63 -24.04
N LYS A 76 -13.00 46.88 -25.05
CA LYS A 76 -13.37 45.46 -25.24
C LYS A 76 -12.89 44.58 -24.08
N THR A 77 -11.71 44.86 -23.52
CA THR A 77 -11.20 44.11 -22.36
C THR A 77 -11.99 44.40 -21.09
N LYS A 78 -12.37 45.66 -20.85
CA LYS A 78 -13.23 46.04 -19.69
C LYS A 78 -14.60 45.38 -19.76
N GLU A 79 -15.23 45.35 -20.93
CA GLU A 79 -16.54 44.71 -21.15
C GLU A 79 -16.47 43.19 -20.92
N LYS A 80 -15.47 42.51 -21.50
CA LYS A 80 -15.25 41.08 -21.24
C LYS A 80 -14.97 40.78 -19.76
N LEU A 81 -14.26 41.66 -19.08
CA LEU A 81 -13.97 41.50 -17.65
C LEU A 81 -15.23 41.69 -16.80
N SER A 82 -16.11 42.64 -17.14
CA SER A 82 -17.39 42.80 -16.42
C SER A 82 -18.29 41.58 -16.58
N ASP A 83 -18.37 41.03 -17.78
CA ASP A 83 -19.17 39.83 -18.07
C ASP A 83 -18.64 38.62 -17.30
N ALA A 84 -17.32 38.44 -17.25
CA ALA A 84 -16.68 37.38 -16.48
C ALA A 84 -16.92 37.53 -14.96
N ILE A 85 -16.88 38.76 -14.43
CA ILE A 85 -17.19 39.04 -13.02
C ILE A 85 -18.67 38.73 -12.72
N GLU A 86 -19.59 39.02 -13.63
CA GLU A 86 -21.00 38.72 -13.42
C GLU A 86 -21.29 37.21 -13.48
N ALA A 87 -20.65 36.50 -14.42
CA ALA A 87 -20.74 35.03 -14.52
C ALA A 87 -20.23 34.35 -13.24
N THR A 88 -19.05 34.73 -12.76
CA THR A 88 -18.47 34.18 -11.52
C THR A 88 -19.33 34.49 -10.28
N LYS A 89 -19.96 35.68 -10.22
CA LYS A 89 -20.93 36.01 -9.15
C LYS A 89 -22.18 35.13 -9.22
N LYS A 90 -22.69 34.81 -10.41
CA LYS A 90 -23.85 33.92 -10.59
C LYS A 90 -23.51 32.49 -10.13
N GLU A 91 -22.35 31.98 -10.52
CA GLU A 91 -21.86 30.67 -10.07
C GLU A 91 -21.66 30.62 -8.55
N ALA A 92 -21.04 31.65 -7.95
CA ALA A 92 -20.86 31.74 -6.50
C ALA A 92 -22.21 31.72 -5.75
N LYS A 93 -23.25 32.38 -6.27
CA LYS A 93 -24.60 32.34 -5.69
C LYS A 93 -25.25 30.96 -5.79
N ILE A 94 -25.04 30.25 -6.89
CA ILE A 94 -25.55 28.87 -7.07
C ILE A 94 -24.86 27.93 -6.09
N ASN A 95 -23.53 28.01 -5.98
CA ASN A 95 -22.74 27.20 -5.06
C ASN A 95 -23.11 27.48 -3.60
N ALA A 96 -23.33 28.73 -3.22
CA ALA A 96 -23.78 29.08 -1.87
C ALA A 96 -25.15 28.46 -1.54
N LYS A 97 -26.10 28.46 -2.48
CA LYS A 97 -27.41 27.81 -2.31
C LYS A 97 -27.29 26.29 -2.20
N GLN A 98 -26.42 25.68 -2.99
CA GLN A 98 -26.17 24.22 -2.91
C GLN A 98 -25.54 23.83 -1.58
N ASN A 99 -24.56 24.59 -1.09
CA ASN A 99 -23.93 24.35 0.20
C ASN A 99 -24.92 24.49 1.37
N LEU A 100 -25.87 25.42 1.28
CA LEU A 100 -26.92 25.56 2.30
C LEU A 100 -27.81 24.31 2.35
N ARG A 101 -28.28 23.83 1.19
CA ARG A 101 -29.08 22.59 1.10
C ARG A 101 -28.33 21.38 1.61
N LEU A 102 -27.05 21.25 1.25
CA LEU A 102 -26.20 20.15 1.72
C LEU A 102 -26.06 20.15 3.24
N LYS A 103 -26.01 21.34 3.86
CA LYS A 103 -25.94 21.49 5.32
C LYS A 103 -27.25 21.06 5.99
N GLU A 104 -28.40 21.44 5.41
CA GLU A 104 -29.72 21.00 5.88
C GLU A 104 -29.86 19.46 5.80
N ASP A 105 -29.46 18.86 4.67
CA ASP A 105 -29.48 17.40 4.48
C ASP A 105 -28.58 16.67 5.50
N LEU A 106 -27.41 17.23 5.83
CA LEU A 106 -26.50 16.67 6.82
C LEU A 106 -27.07 16.74 8.25
N GLU A 107 -27.75 17.84 8.59
CA GLU A 107 -28.42 17.99 9.88
C GLU A 107 -29.59 16.99 10.02
N GLU A 108 -30.34 16.74 8.95
CA GLU A 108 -31.41 15.73 8.92
C GLU A 108 -30.85 14.30 9.06
N GLN A 109 -29.78 13.97 8.32
CA GLN A 109 -29.11 12.68 8.47
C GLN A 109 -28.55 12.48 9.89
N ALA A 110 -28.03 13.52 10.53
CA ALA A 110 -27.54 13.43 11.90
C ALA A 110 -28.65 13.11 12.91
N LYS A 111 -29.87 13.66 12.72
CA LYS A 111 -31.05 13.33 13.54
C LYS A 111 -31.46 11.87 13.39
N ILE A 112 -31.61 11.39 12.15
CA ILE A 112 -31.96 9.99 11.85
C ILE A 112 -30.95 9.02 12.48
N LEU A 113 -29.65 9.37 12.41
CA LEU A 113 -28.58 8.55 12.97
C LEU A 113 -28.59 8.55 14.51
N GLY A 114 -29.07 9.63 15.14
CA GLY A 114 -29.36 9.69 16.57
C GLY A 114 -30.49 8.75 16.97
N GLU A 115 -31.62 8.79 16.28
CA GLU A 115 -32.79 7.92 16.52
C GLU A 115 -32.43 6.44 16.35
N LEU A 116 -31.71 6.08 15.27
CA LEU A 116 -31.21 4.73 15.04
C LEU A 116 -30.30 4.21 16.17
N LYS A 117 -29.49 5.09 16.77
CA LYS A 117 -28.63 4.71 17.91
C LYS A 117 -29.46 4.44 19.16
N GLU A 118 -30.49 5.25 19.43
CA GLU A 118 -31.39 5.02 20.55
C GLU A 118 -32.15 3.71 20.40
N ASP A 119 -32.71 3.45 19.22
CA ASP A 119 -33.46 2.22 18.95
C ASP A 119 -32.57 0.98 19.01
N LYS A 120 -31.34 1.06 18.50
CA LYS A 120 -30.35 -0.01 18.66
C LYS A 120 -30.03 -0.29 20.13
N ASN A 121 -29.93 0.75 20.96
CA ASN A 121 -29.68 0.58 22.39
C ASN A 121 -30.89 -0.03 23.12
N LYS A 122 -32.12 0.35 22.77
CA LYS A 122 -33.34 -0.28 23.29
C LYS A 122 -33.39 -1.77 22.90
N LEU A 123 -33.14 -2.08 21.64
CA LEU A 123 -33.13 -3.45 21.13
C LEU A 123 -32.08 -4.32 21.84
N ARG A 124 -30.88 -3.75 22.10
CA ARG A 124 -29.82 -4.45 22.84
C ARG A 124 -30.23 -4.77 24.28
N LYS A 125 -30.92 -3.85 24.96
CA LYS A 125 -31.43 -4.08 26.32
C LYS A 125 -32.49 -5.19 26.35
N ILE A 126 -33.40 -5.19 25.39
CA ILE A 126 -34.43 -6.25 25.25
C ILE A 126 -33.75 -7.61 25.03
N HIS A 127 -32.80 -7.67 24.10
CA HIS A 127 -32.08 -8.92 23.81
C HIS A 127 -31.29 -9.44 25.01
N GLU A 128 -30.69 -8.55 25.81
CA GLU A 128 -29.98 -8.93 27.03
C GLU A 128 -30.92 -9.45 28.13
N GLN A 129 -32.16 -8.95 28.20
CA GLN A 129 -33.19 -9.48 29.09
C GLN A 129 -33.66 -10.87 28.63
N GLU A 130 -33.96 -11.05 27.34
CA GLU A 130 -34.36 -12.34 26.78
C GLU A 130 -33.30 -13.42 26.99
N LEU A 131 -32.01 -13.09 26.81
CA LEU A 131 -30.90 -14.02 27.06
C LEU A 131 -30.87 -14.49 28.52
N LYS A 132 -31.05 -13.59 29.48
CA LYS A 132 -31.08 -13.94 30.91
C LYS A 132 -32.26 -14.86 31.25
N GLU A 133 -33.44 -14.59 30.69
CA GLU A 133 -34.62 -15.44 30.89
C GLU A 133 -34.41 -16.85 30.32
N VAL A 134 -33.82 -16.94 29.11
CA VAL A 134 -33.50 -18.23 28.48
C VAL A 134 -32.46 -19.00 29.30
N GLU A 135 -31.41 -18.34 29.80
CA GLU A 135 -30.39 -18.96 30.65
C GLU A 135 -30.99 -19.49 31.98
N GLU A 136 -31.89 -18.74 32.62
CA GLU A 136 -32.60 -19.21 33.81
C GLU A 136 -33.48 -20.44 33.53
N GLN A 137 -34.17 -20.47 32.38
CA GLN A 137 -34.99 -21.62 32.00
C GLN A 137 -34.13 -22.86 31.71
N ILE A 138 -33.00 -22.70 31.02
CA ILE A 138 -32.07 -23.80 30.73
C ILE A 138 -31.46 -24.34 32.02
N THR A 139 -31.03 -23.48 32.93
CA THR A 139 -30.43 -23.91 34.21
C THR A 139 -31.45 -24.62 35.11
N LYS A 140 -32.70 -24.15 35.18
CA LYS A 140 -33.80 -24.85 35.88
C LYS A 140 -34.06 -26.25 35.29
N LYS A 141 -34.19 -26.35 33.96
CA LYS A 141 -34.39 -27.64 33.27
C LYS A 141 -33.20 -28.59 33.46
N ALA A 142 -31.97 -28.09 33.45
CA ALA A 142 -30.77 -28.88 33.68
C ALA A 142 -30.70 -29.42 35.12
N LYS A 143 -31.03 -28.60 36.14
CA LYS A 143 -31.10 -29.04 37.54
C LYS A 143 -32.13 -30.14 37.76
N LEU A 144 -33.33 -29.99 37.20
CA LEU A 144 -34.39 -31.01 37.32
C LEU A 144 -33.96 -32.34 36.70
N LYS A 145 -33.42 -32.33 35.48
CA LYS A 145 -32.91 -33.55 34.83
C LYS A 145 -31.75 -34.20 35.59
N ALA A 146 -30.85 -33.39 36.15
CA ALA A 146 -29.76 -33.89 36.98
C ALA A 146 -30.29 -34.57 38.26
N GLN A 147 -31.25 -33.95 38.96
CA GLN A 147 -31.88 -34.55 40.15
C GLN A 147 -32.61 -35.86 39.82
N GLU A 148 -33.36 -35.91 38.72
CA GLU A 148 -34.03 -37.15 38.28
C GLU A 148 -33.03 -38.26 37.95
N SER A 149 -31.94 -37.95 37.24
CA SER A 149 -30.90 -38.94 36.90
C SER A 149 -30.19 -39.49 38.12
N VAL A 150 -29.81 -38.63 39.07
CA VAL A 150 -29.16 -39.03 40.33
C VAL A 150 -30.11 -39.84 41.20
N SER A 151 -31.39 -39.51 41.23
CA SER A 151 -32.40 -40.27 41.98
C SER A 151 -32.59 -41.70 41.45
N LYS A 152 -32.48 -41.89 40.13
CA LYS A 152 -32.54 -43.22 39.49
C LYS A 152 -31.27 -44.02 39.78
N GLU A 153 -30.10 -43.42 39.61
CA GLU A 153 -28.82 -44.09 39.90
C GLU A 153 -28.68 -44.49 41.38
N LEU A 154 -29.20 -43.68 42.31
CA LEU A 154 -29.22 -44.02 43.74
C LEU A 154 -30.10 -45.23 44.03
N LYS A 155 -31.32 -45.28 43.46
CA LYS A 155 -32.21 -46.44 43.61
C LYS A 155 -31.61 -47.72 43.04
N ASP A 156 -31.03 -47.64 41.83
CA ASP A 156 -30.36 -48.79 41.21
C ASP A 156 -29.19 -49.30 42.06
N LYS A 157 -28.43 -48.40 42.70
CA LYS A 157 -27.34 -48.78 43.62
C LYS A 157 -27.84 -49.36 44.94
N GLU A 158 -28.93 -48.84 45.50
CA GLU A 158 -29.56 -49.40 46.70
C GLU A 158 -30.06 -50.82 46.45
N ASP A 159 -30.72 -51.06 45.32
CA ASP A 159 -31.20 -52.39 44.92
C ASP A 159 -30.03 -53.37 44.69
N GLN A 160 -28.92 -52.91 44.09
CA GLN A 160 -27.69 -53.72 43.95
C GLN A 160 -27.08 -54.07 45.30
N ILE A 161 -27.00 -53.13 46.25
CA ILE A 161 -26.48 -53.38 47.60
C ILE A 161 -27.38 -54.37 48.35
N ALA A 162 -28.70 -54.24 48.24
CA ALA A 162 -29.65 -55.19 48.84
C ALA A 162 -29.48 -56.60 48.26
N GLY A 163 -29.33 -56.72 46.93
CA GLY A 163 -29.06 -57.99 46.25
C GLY A 163 -27.73 -58.63 46.65
N LEU A 164 -26.67 -57.83 46.83
CA LEU A 164 -25.36 -58.30 47.26
C LEU A 164 -25.37 -58.77 48.72
N LYS A 165 -26.06 -58.06 49.63
CA LYS A 165 -26.21 -58.48 51.03
C LYS A 165 -26.90 -59.85 51.14
N LYS A 166 -27.97 -60.05 50.36
CA LYS A 166 -28.71 -61.33 50.35
C LYS A 166 -27.87 -62.49 49.85
N ARG A 167 -26.99 -62.27 48.87
CA ARG A 167 -26.03 -63.28 48.39
C ARG A 167 -24.92 -63.57 49.41
N ALA A 168 -24.47 -62.55 50.15
CA ALA A 168 -23.48 -62.72 51.21
C ALA A 168 -24.03 -63.58 52.36
N GLU A 169 -25.26 -63.33 52.79
CA GLU A 169 -25.95 -64.16 53.81
C GLU A 169 -26.09 -65.62 53.35
N GLN A 170 -26.50 -65.84 52.09
CA GLN A 170 -26.60 -67.19 51.51
C GLN A 170 -25.24 -67.90 51.44
N ALA A 171 -24.16 -67.17 51.15
CA ALA A 171 -22.82 -67.72 51.12
C ALA A 171 -22.28 -68.09 52.52
N GLU A 172 -22.59 -67.28 53.54
CA GLU A 172 -22.23 -67.57 54.94
C GLU A 172 -22.95 -68.83 55.45
N GLU A 173 -24.22 -69.02 55.08
CA GLU A 173 -25.01 -70.19 55.46
C GLU A 173 -24.47 -71.48 54.80
N GLN A 174 -24.11 -71.41 53.51
CA GLN A 174 -23.43 -72.49 52.80
C GLN A 174 -22.05 -72.80 53.38
N GLU A 175 -21.28 -71.78 53.79
CA GLU A 175 -19.98 -71.99 54.44
C GLU A 175 -20.14 -72.72 55.78
N LEU A 176 -21.18 -72.39 56.55
CA LEU A 176 -21.50 -73.04 57.82
C LEU A 176 -21.88 -74.51 57.65
N GLU A 177 -22.60 -74.84 56.58
CA GLU A 177 -23.00 -76.19 56.21
C GLU A 177 -21.80 -77.03 55.76
N ILE A 178 -20.96 -76.48 54.87
CA ILE A 178 -19.69 -77.11 54.43
C ILE A 178 -18.76 -77.33 55.62
N ARG A 179 -18.72 -76.43 56.61
CA ARG A 179 -17.91 -76.60 57.84
C ARG A 179 -18.44 -77.71 58.75
N LYS A 180 -19.75 -77.99 58.76
CA LYS A 180 -20.33 -79.13 59.50
C LYS A 180 -19.99 -80.45 58.81
N GLU A 181 -20.19 -80.53 57.50
CA GLU A 181 -19.83 -81.70 56.69
C GLU A 181 -18.32 -82.01 56.79
N LYS A 182 -17.47 -80.98 56.79
CA LYS A 182 -16.02 -81.13 56.94
C LYS A 182 -15.64 -81.75 58.31
N ARG A 183 -16.34 -81.43 59.40
CA ARG A 183 -16.08 -82.02 60.72
C ARG A 183 -16.45 -83.50 60.78
N GLU A 184 -17.55 -83.89 60.15
CA GLU A 184 -17.95 -85.30 60.02
C GLU A 184 -16.95 -86.10 59.15
N LEU A 185 -16.46 -85.48 58.07
CA LEU A 185 -15.43 -86.06 57.20
C LEU A 185 -14.07 -86.18 57.89
N GLU A 186 -13.70 -85.25 58.77
CA GLU A 186 -12.46 -85.31 59.57
C GLU A 186 -12.51 -86.41 60.66
N GLU A 187 -13.66 -86.65 61.29
CA GLU A 187 -13.83 -87.80 62.21
C GLU A 187 -13.79 -89.14 61.47
N SER A 188 -14.35 -89.21 60.26
CA SER A 188 -14.26 -90.38 59.38
C SER A 188 -12.82 -90.62 58.89
N LYS A 189 -12.09 -89.56 58.54
CA LYS A 189 -10.67 -89.62 58.14
C LYS A 189 -9.75 -90.04 59.28
N ARG A 190 -9.98 -89.61 60.53
CA ARG A 190 -9.19 -90.07 61.69
C ARG A 190 -9.31 -91.58 61.95
N LYS A 191 -10.44 -92.20 61.60
CA LYS A 191 -10.60 -93.67 61.64
C LYS A 191 -9.87 -94.37 60.49
N PHE A 192 -9.68 -93.71 59.35
CA PHE A 192 -9.02 -94.26 58.15
C PHE A 192 -7.49 -93.98 58.11
N GLU A 193 -7.02 -92.87 58.67
CA GLU A 193 -5.60 -92.48 58.72
C GLU A 193 -4.79 -93.32 59.71
N LEU A 194 -5.43 -93.91 60.73
CA LEU A 194 -4.78 -94.84 61.66
C LEU A 194 -4.43 -96.19 60.99
N GLU A 195 -5.09 -96.53 59.87
CA GLU A 195 -4.92 -97.80 59.15
C GLU A 195 -3.96 -97.68 57.96
N LYS A 196 -3.65 -96.44 57.51
CA LYS A 196 -2.83 -96.16 56.33
C LYS A 196 -1.62 -95.23 56.60
N GLN A 197 -1.18 -95.10 57.85
CA GLN A 197 0.09 -94.45 58.25
C GLN A 197 1.18 -95.47 58.64
N ARG A 198 1.31 -96.55 57.86
CA ARG A 198 2.51 -97.41 57.83
C ARG A 198 3.06 -97.69 56.44
N GLN A 199 2.56 -97.00 55.42
CA GLN A 199 3.12 -97.07 54.07
C GLN A 199 3.33 -95.67 53.51
N LEU A 200 4.63 -95.33 53.42
CA LEU A 200 5.22 -94.33 52.52
C LEU A 200 5.44 -92.91 53.08
N ASP A 201 6.29 -92.84 54.10
CA ASP A 201 7.32 -91.80 54.20
C ASP A 201 8.47 -92.15 53.24
N SER A 202 8.32 -91.80 51.96
CA SER A 202 9.41 -91.84 50.98
C SER A 202 8.96 -91.16 49.68
N GLU A 203 8.90 -89.83 49.68
CA GLU A 203 9.47 -89.04 48.58
C GLU A 203 9.51 -87.54 48.92
N ARG A 204 10.63 -87.23 49.58
CA ARG A 204 11.22 -85.91 49.78
C ARG A 204 11.21 -85.05 48.51
N SER A 205 10.84 -83.79 48.71
CA SER A 205 11.78 -82.66 48.58
C SER A 205 12.65 -82.68 47.30
N LYS A 206 12.02 -82.54 46.13
CA LYS A 206 12.76 -82.42 44.86
C LYS A 206 12.22 -81.42 43.82
N ILE A 207 11.47 -80.40 44.23
CA ILE A 207 11.16 -79.29 43.31
C ILE A 207 11.21 -77.96 44.09
N ARG A 208 12.40 -77.53 44.49
CA ARG A 208 12.58 -76.15 44.98
C ARG A 208 13.80 -75.41 44.43
N ASP A 209 14.67 -76.06 43.65
CA ASP A 209 15.98 -75.46 43.33
C ASP A 209 16.29 -75.18 41.85
N ASN A 210 15.34 -75.29 40.91
CA ASN A 210 15.63 -75.10 39.48
C ASN A 210 14.82 -73.97 38.80
N ALA A 211 14.88 -72.72 39.31
CA ALA A 211 14.21 -71.60 38.63
C ALA A 211 14.90 -70.23 38.71
N LEU A 212 16.17 -70.13 39.13
CA LEU A 212 16.75 -68.81 39.43
C LEU A 212 18.14 -68.51 38.88
N LYS A 213 18.64 -69.28 37.89
CA LYS A 213 19.96 -69.01 37.30
C LYS A 213 20.09 -68.91 35.78
N GLU A 214 19.00 -69.02 35.00
CA GLU A 214 19.10 -68.92 33.53
C GLU A 214 18.62 -67.58 32.92
N ALA A 215 18.18 -66.61 33.72
CA ALA A 215 17.60 -65.36 33.20
C ALA A 215 18.59 -64.18 33.06
N GLN A 216 19.75 -64.21 33.72
CA GLN A 216 20.56 -62.99 33.90
C GLN A 216 21.70 -62.78 32.89
N GLU A 217 22.17 -63.80 32.17
CA GLU A 217 23.35 -63.62 31.29
C GLU A 217 23.00 -63.33 29.82
N LYS A 218 21.72 -63.44 29.41
CA LYS A 218 21.32 -63.28 27.99
C LYS A 218 20.92 -61.85 27.59
N HIS A 219 20.90 -60.91 28.54
CA HIS A 219 20.32 -59.56 28.33
C HIS A 219 21.34 -58.42 28.16
N GLU A 220 22.59 -58.52 28.63
CA GLU A 220 23.55 -57.39 28.58
C GLU A 220 24.27 -57.19 27.23
N LEU A 221 24.42 -58.24 26.42
CA LEU A 221 25.14 -58.15 25.14
C LEU A 221 24.26 -57.57 24.00
N LYS A 222 22.94 -57.74 24.06
CA LYS A 222 22.00 -57.25 23.04
C LYS A 222 21.74 -55.74 23.08
N ASP A 223 21.98 -55.10 24.21
CA ASP A 223 21.70 -53.67 24.39
C ASP A 223 22.84 -52.78 23.87
N LYS A 224 24.08 -53.27 23.88
CA LYS A 224 25.25 -52.53 23.34
C LYS A 224 25.28 -52.51 21.81
N GLU A 225 24.90 -53.61 21.15
CA GLU A 225 24.84 -53.71 19.68
C GLU A 225 23.77 -52.79 19.06
N LYS A 226 22.61 -52.67 19.71
CA LYS A 226 21.52 -51.80 19.25
C LYS A 226 21.81 -50.30 19.44
N ALA A 227 22.59 -49.94 20.46
CA ALA A 227 22.95 -48.55 20.73
C ALA A 227 23.89 -47.97 19.65
N GLU A 228 24.79 -48.79 19.09
CA GLU A 228 25.70 -48.37 18.02
C GLU A 228 24.99 -48.22 16.66
N GLN A 229 24.07 -49.13 16.33
CA GLN A 229 23.26 -49.07 15.11
C GLN A 229 22.36 -47.82 15.07
N LEU A 230 21.84 -47.38 16.23
CA LEU A 230 21.01 -46.17 16.34
C LEU A 230 21.80 -44.88 16.03
N ARG A 231 23.08 -44.84 16.41
CA ARG A 231 23.93 -43.65 16.28
C ARG A 231 24.39 -43.41 14.84
N ALA A 232 24.66 -44.48 14.09
CA ALA A 232 24.98 -44.40 12.66
C ALA A 232 23.76 -43.98 11.82
N ALA A 233 22.57 -44.51 12.13
CA ALA A 233 21.32 -44.19 11.43
C ALA A 233 20.89 -42.72 11.59
N LEU A 234 21.13 -42.11 12.76
CA LEU A 234 20.81 -40.71 13.02
C LEU A 234 21.67 -39.74 12.17
N LYS A 235 22.96 -40.06 11.98
CA LYS A 235 23.91 -39.20 11.24
C LYS A 235 23.60 -39.16 9.74
N THR A 236 23.26 -40.30 9.15
CA THR A 236 22.82 -40.39 7.74
C THR A 236 21.49 -39.70 7.47
N ASN A 237 20.60 -39.64 8.47
CA ASN A 237 19.31 -38.96 8.36
C ASN A 237 19.45 -37.44 8.26
N GLU A 238 20.47 -36.88 8.94
CA GLU A 238 20.70 -35.45 9.00
C GLU A 238 21.33 -34.90 7.70
N GLU A 239 22.25 -35.67 7.08
CA GLU A 239 22.84 -35.32 5.78
C GLU A 239 21.84 -35.44 4.61
N LEU A 240 20.94 -36.42 4.64
CA LEU A 240 19.85 -36.56 3.67
C LEU A 240 18.84 -35.42 3.78
N ARG A 241 18.49 -34.98 5.01
CA ARG A 241 17.64 -33.81 5.25
C ARG A 241 18.18 -32.54 4.60
N ARG A 242 19.50 -32.32 4.68
CA ARG A 242 20.14 -31.11 4.16
C ARG A 242 20.19 -31.06 2.62
N LYS A 243 20.37 -32.19 1.95
CA LYS A 243 20.33 -32.28 0.47
C LYS A 243 18.91 -32.17 -0.09
N LEU A 244 17.91 -32.71 0.61
CA LEU A 244 16.49 -32.56 0.26
C LEU A 244 16.00 -31.10 0.34
N GLN A 245 16.42 -30.35 1.37
CA GLN A 245 15.99 -28.95 1.54
C GLN A 245 16.46 -28.00 0.42
N GLN A 246 17.61 -28.26 -0.21
CA GLN A 246 18.21 -27.33 -1.17
C GLN A 246 17.67 -27.48 -2.61
N GLY A 247 17.24 -28.68 -3.02
CA GLY A 247 16.53 -28.91 -4.29
C GLY A 247 15.01 -28.69 -4.20
N SER A 248 14.44 -28.86 -2.99
CA SER A 248 12.99 -28.74 -2.74
C SER A 248 12.45 -27.31 -2.86
N GLN A 249 13.24 -26.27 -2.57
CA GLN A 249 12.71 -24.89 -2.51
C GLN A 249 12.27 -24.34 -3.88
N GLN A 250 12.95 -24.68 -4.98
CA GLN A 250 12.57 -24.22 -6.32
C GLN A 250 11.35 -24.97 -6.85
N THR A 251 11.36 -26.30 -6.72
CA THR A 251 10.25 -27.16 -7.16
C THR A 251 9.00 -26.97 -6.28
N GLN A 252 9.16 -26.65 -4.98
CA GLN A 252 8.02 -26.29 -4.11
C GLN A 252 7.36 -24.98 -4.54
N GLY A 253 8.10 -23.97 -5.01
CA GLY A 253 7.50 -22.71 -5.45
C GLY A 253 6.52 -22.91 -6.59
N GLU A 254 6.95 -23.63 -7.63
CA GLU A 254 6.14 -23.91 -8.83
C GLU A 254 4.91 -24.77 -8.51
N VAL A 255 5.04 -25.77 -7.64
CA VAL A 255 3.90 -26.61 -7.22
C VAL A 255 2.86 -25.79 -6.47
N LEU A 256 3.28 -24.83 -5.65
CA LEU A 256 2.35 -23.98 -4.87
C LEU A 256 1.59 -22.99 -5.76
N GLU A 257 2.24 -22.47 -6.81
CA GLU A 257 1.64 -21.57 -7.81
C GLU A 257 0.57 -22.30 -8.64
N LEU A 258 0.91 -23.51 -9.12
CA LEU A 258 -0.04 -24.38 -9.83
C LEU A 258 -1.25 -24.74 -8.96
N GLU A 259 -1.02 -25.06 -7.67
CA GLU A 259 -2.11 -25.38 -6.75
C GLU A 259 -3.03 -24.17 -6.49
N LEU A 260 -2.51 -22.94 -6.44
CA LEU A 260 -3.36 -21.74 -6.34
C LEU A 260 -4.26 -21.62 -7.57
N GLU A 261 -3.66 -21.76 -8.75
CA GLU A 261 -4.40 -21.65 -10.02
C GLU A 261 -5.53 -22.68 -10.10
N GLU A 262 -5.25 -23.94 -9.72
CA GLU A 262 -6.26 -25.00 -9.68
C GLU A 262 -7.39 -24.70 -8.70
N ILE A 263 -7.06 -24.24 -7.48
CA ILE A 263 -8.06 -23.87 -6.47
C ILE A 263 -8.98 -22.76 -7.01
N LEU A 264 -8.40 -21.71 -7.59
CA LEU A 264 -9.18 -20.58 -8.12
C LEU A 264 -10.02 -21.00 -9.33
N LYS A 265 -9.50 -21.83 -10.24
CA LYS A 265 -10.24 -22.33 -11.41
C LYS A 265 -11.42 -23.21 -10.99
N LYS A 266 -11.24 -24.03 -9.95
CA LYS A 266 -12.27 -24.91 -9.41
C LYS A 266 -13.39 -24.12 -8.73
N GLU A 267 -13.04 -23.15 -7.88
CA GLU A 267 -14.02 -22.36 -7.11
C GLU A 267 -14.68 -21.24 -7.94
N PHE A 268 -13.99 -20.69 -8.94
CA PHE A 268 -14.49 -19.61 -9.79
C PHE A 268 -14.40 -19.94 -11.29
N PRO A 269 -15.20 -20.89 -11.82
CA PRO A 269 -15.09 -21.35 -13.21
C PRO A 269 -15.41 -20.29 -14.27
N LEU A 270 -16.13 -19.23 -13.89
CA LEU A 270 -16.47 -18.12 -14.79
C LEU A 270 -15.33 -17.12 -14.94
N ASP A 271 -14.43 -17.04 -13.96
CA ASP A 271 -13.34 -16.07 -13.96
C ASP A 271 -12.21 -16.54 -14.87
N LYS A 272 -11.49 -15.59 -15.47
CA LYS A 272 -10.34 -15.91 -16.32
C LYS A 272 -9.08 -15.81 -15.47
N ILE A 273 -8.42 -16.94 -15.29
CA ILE A 273 -7.21 -17.07 -14.47
C ILE A 273 -6.04 -17.32 -15.39
N THR A 274 -5.04 -16.46 -15.29
CA THR A 274 -3.83 -16.47 -16.12
C THR A 274 -2.59 -16.45 -15.23
N GLU A 275 -1.67 -17.38 -15.50
CA GLU A 275 -0.32 -17.40 -14.92
C GLU A 275 0.57 -16.34 -15.59
N VAL A 276 1.37 -15.64 -14.79
CA VAL A 276 2.42 -14.74 -15.31
C VAL A 276 3.72 -15.53 -15.42
N LYS A 277 4.21 -15.77 -16.64
CA LYS A 277 5.39 -16.61 -16.89
C LYS A 277 6.64 -16.07 -16.19
N LYS A 278 7.43 -16.99 -15.61
CA LYS A 278 8.74 -16.70 -15.00
C LYS A 278 9.66 -15.91 -15.94
N GLY A 279 10.07 -14.71 -15.51
CA GLY A 279 10.95 -13.80 -16.25
C GLY A 279 10.31 -12.47 -16.66
N GLN A 280 8.98 -12.36 -16.60
CA GLN A 280 8.29 -11.06 -16.62
C GLN A 280 8.12 -10.53 -15.19
N ARG A 281 8.24 -9.21 -15.00
CA ARG A 281 7.86 -8.57 -13.73
C ARG A 281 6.33 -8.66 -13.61
N GLY A 282 5.85 -9.21 -12.52
CA GLY A 282 4.42 -9.37 -12.25
C GLY A 282 4.20 -10.42 -11.17
N ALA A 283 3.02 -10.40 -10.56
CA ALA A 283 2.68 -11.38 -9.54
C ALA A 283 2.37 -12.75 -10.12
N ASP A 284 2.35 -13.76 -9.26
CA ASP A 284 2.26 -15.17 -9.67
C ASP A 284 0.98 -15.50 -10.47
N VAL A 285 -0.20 -15.01 -10.02
CA VAL A 285 -1.48 -15.30 -10.69
C VAL A 285 -2.34 -14.05 -10.86
N ILE A 286 -2.91 -13.87 -12.04
CA ILE A 286 -3.90 -12.82 -12.35
C ILE A 286 -5.27 -13.47 -12.51
N GLN A 287 -6.25 -12.98 -11.74
CA GLN A 287 -7.65 -13.37 -11.84
C GLN A 287 -8.48 -12.19 -12.36
N GLU A 288 -8.99 -12.31 -13.59
CA GLU A 288 -10.02 -11.43 -14.13
C GLU A 288 -11.39 -11.92 -13.66
N VAL A 289 -12.07 -11.11 -12.84
CA VAL A 289 -13.39 -11.42 -12.30
C VAL A 289 -14.46 -11.17 -13.36
N ILE A 290 -15.24 -12.19 -13.68
CA ILE A 290 -16.27 -12.14 -14.72
C ILE A 290 -17.64 -12.39 -14.08
N ASN A 291 -18.62 -11.52 -14.35
CA ASN A 291 -19.98 -11.72 -13.86
C ASN A 291 -20.74 -12.80 -14.66
N LYS A 292 -21.94 -13.18 -14.19
CA LYS A 292 -22.80 -14.17 -14.87
C LYS A 292 -23.22 -13.76 -16.29
N ARG A 293 -23.04 -12.49 -16.67
CA ARG A 293 -23.38 -11.95 -18.00
C ARG A 293 -22.15 -11.85 -18.92
N GLY A 294 -20.99 -12.35 -18.49
CA GLY A 294 -19.73 -12.29 -19.25
C GLY A 294 -19.01 -10.94 -19.21
N GLY A 295 -19.48 -9.98 -18.42
CA GLY A 295 -18.81 -8.68 -18.25
C GLY A 295 -17.66 -8.78 -17.25
N GLY A 296 -16.49 -8.25 -17.61
CA GLY A 296 -15.33 -8.13 -16.71
C GLY A 296 -15.56 -7.06 -15.65
N CYS A 297 -15.58 -7.46 -14.38
CA CYS A 297 -15.90 -6.59 -13.24
C CYS A 297 -14.67 -6.06 -12.49
N GLY A 298 -13.50 -6.64 -12.73
CA GLY A 298 -12.27 -6.22 -12.09
C GLY A 298 -11.18 -7.28 -12.20
N VAL A 299 -9.99 -6.94 -11.72
CA VAL A 299 -8.81 -7.81 -11.77
C VAL A 299 -8.20 -7.92 -10.38
N ILE A 300 -7.96 -9.14 -9.91
CA ILE A 300 -7.31 -9.46 -8.65
C ILE A 300 -5.93 -10.05 -8.95
N LEU A 301 -4.91 -9.46 -8.36
CA LEU A 301 -3.53 -9.91 -8.46
C LEU A 301 -3.18 -10.76 -7.23
N TRP A 302 -2.59 -11.93 -7.45
CA TRP A 302 -2.22 -12.87 -6.39
C TRP A 302 -0.72 -13.13 -6.40
N GLU A 303 -0.10 -12.99 -5.23
CA GLU A 303 1.32 -13.26 -4.99
C GLU A 303 1.45 -14.27 -3.85
N LEU A 304 2.18 -15.36 -4.06
CA LEU A 304 2.54 -16.33 -3.04
C LEU A 304 3.99 -16.11 -2.58
N LYS A 305 4.17 -16.13 -1.26
CA LYS A 305 5.50 -16.10 -0.64
C LYS A 305 5.61 -17.17 0.44
N ASN A 306 6.43 -18.17 0.12
CA ASN A 306 6.80 -19.25 1.04
C ASN A 306 8.14 -18.95 1.72
N ALA A 307 8.21 -17.83 2.43
CA ALA A 307 9.40 -17.39 3.16
C ALA A 307 9.01 -16.54 4.39
N ARG A 308 9.98 -16.26 5.25
CA ARG A 308 9.80 -15.36 6.40
C ARG A 308 9.43 -13.96 5.91
N TRP A 309 8.37 -13.38 6.48
CA TRP A 309 7.83 -12.08 6.11
C TRP A 309 8.89 -10.98 5.91
N GLN A 310 8.75 -10.22 4.83
CA GLN A 310 9.48 -8.97 4.60
C GLN A 310 8.54 -7.84 4.19
N ASN A 311 8.69 -6.66 4.82
CA ASN A 311 7.86 -5.49 4.50
C ASN A 311 8.03 -5.00 3.06
N ALA A 312 9.19 -5.26 2.43
CA ALA A 312 9.47 -4.87 1.05
C ALA A 312 8.56 -5.54 0.02
N TRP A 313 7.96 -6.69 0.34
CA TRP A 313 7.05 -7.39 -0.57
C TRP A 313 5.78 -6.60 -0.87
N ILE A 314 5.29 -5.83 0.11
CA ILE A 314 4.15 -4.93 -0.09
C ILE A 314 4.49 -3.88 -1.15
N SER A 315 5.63 -3.21 -1.03
CA SER A 315 6.01 -2.16 -1.98
C SER A 315 6.20 -2.70 -3.40
N LYS A 316 6.79 -3.88 -3.54
CA LYS A 316 6.96 -4.55 -4.84
C LYS A 316 5.60 -4.95 -5.45
N LEU A 317 4.74 -5.62 -4.68
CA LEU A 317 3.45 -6.06 -5.16
C LEU A 317 2.52 -4.90 -5.53
N LYS A 318 2.65 -3.73 -4.88
CA LYS A 318 1.95 -2.51 -5.33
C LYS A 318 2.38 -2.06 -6.71
N GLU A 319 3.68 -2.13 -6.99
CA GLU A 319 4.20 -1.77 -8.31
C GLU A 319 3.67 -2.74 -9.37
N ASP A 320 3.65 -4.03 -9.05
CA ASP A 320 3.08 -5.07 -9.91
C ASP A 320 1.57 -4.87 -10.10
N GLN A 321 0.83 -4.49 -9.05
CA GLN A 321 -0.60 -4.13 -9.12
C GLN A 321 -0.85 -2.95 -10.07
N ARG A 322 0.01 -1.94 -10.04
CA ARG A 322 -0.07 -0.77 -10.93
C ARG A 322 0.19 -1.15 -12.38
N GLN A 323 1.21 -1.98 -12.63
CA GLN A 323 1.56 -2.45 -13.98
C GLN A 323 0.46 -3.33 -14.57
N ALA A 324 -0.09 -4.25 -13.77
CA ALA A 324 -1.18 -5.12 -14.17
C ALA A 324 -2.55 -4.43 -14.23
N LYS A 325 -2.63 -3.13 -13.87
CA LYS A 325 -3.89 -2.37 -13.73
C LYS A 325 -4.93 -3.10 -12.88
N ALA A 326 -4.45 -3.84 -11.87
CA ALA A 326 -5.28 -4.68 -11.04
C ALA A 326 -6.03 -3.86 -9.99
N HIS A 327 -7.31 -4.18 -9.79
CA HIS A 327 -8.17 -3.48 -8.83
C HIS A 327 -7.79 -3.81 -7.39
N LEU A 328 -7.37 -5.05 -7.15
CA LEU A 328 -6.98 -5.55 -5.83
C LEU A 328 -5.71 -6.37 -5.97
N ALA A 329 -4.89 -6.37 -4.92
CA ALA A 329 -3.73 -7.25 -4.81
C ALA A 329 -3.77 -8.01 -3.48
N ILE A 330 -3.44 -9.31 -3.54
CA ILE A 330 -3.48 -10.24 -2.42
C ILE A 330 -2.13 -10.92 -2.31
N LEU A 331 -1.50 -10.79 -1.15
CA LEU A 331 -0.27 -11.45 -0.76
C LEU A 331 -0.59 -12.61 0.18
N VAL A 332 -0.33 -13.83 -0.30
CA VAL A 332 -0.49 -15.06 0.47
C VAL A 332 0.85 -15.44 1.08
N VAL A 333 0.92 -15.48 2.41
CA VAL A 333 2.13 -15.79 3.16
C VAL A 333 2.00 -17.05 3.99
N ALA A 334 3.07 -17.83 4.05
CA ALA A 334 3.15 -19.01 4.91
C ALA A 334 3.26 -18.61 6.40
N GLU A 335 4.14 -17.65 6.70
CA GLU A 335 4.38 -17.14 8.06
C GLU A 335 4.20 -15.62 8.13
N PRO A 336 3.02 -15.12 8.54
CA PRO A 336 2.78 -13.70 8.70
C PRO A 336 3.53 -13.13 9.93
N PRO A 337 3.92 -11.84 9.92
CA PRO A 337 4.78 -11.20 10.94
C PRO A 337 4.11 -10.98 12.30
N GLU A 338 2.78 -11.08 12.35
CA GLU A 338 1.92 -10.96 13.53
C GLU A 338 0.99 -12.16 13.43
N ASN A 339 0.75 -12.94 14.50
CA ASN A 339 -0.05 -14.18 14.53
C ASN A 339 -1.45 -14.05 13.86
N LEU A 340 -1.48 -13.99 12.53
CA LEU A 340 -2.61 -13.60 11.74
C LEU A 340 -3.45 -14.85 11.52
N LYS A 341 -4.55 -14.95 12.27
CA LYS A 341 -5.44 -16.11 12.17
C LYS A 341 -6.32 -16.08 10.91
N SER A 342 -6.48 -14.91 10.29
CA SER A 342 -7.36 -14.69 9.13
C SER A 342 -6.64 -13.95 8.00
N TYR A 343 -7.02 -12.71 7.73
CA TYR A 343 -6.46 -11.81 6.72
C TYR A 343 -6.45 -10.37 7.26
N THR A 344 -5.57 -9.53 6.72
CA THR A 344 -5.49 -8.10 7.06
C THR A 344 -5.36 -7.27 5.79
N TYR A 345 -5.66 -5.98 5.87
CA TYR A 345 -5.45 -5.02 4.80
C TYR A 345 -4.37 -4.04 5.22
N LYS A 346 -3.16 -4.18 4.64
CA LYS A 346 -1.99 -3.38 5.03
C LYS A 346 -1.46 -2.64 3.82
N ASN A 347 -1.39 -1.31 3.93
CA ASN A 347 -0.88 -0.44 2.88
C ASN A 347 -1.50 -0.75 1.52
N GLY A 348 -2.81 -0.87 1.37
CA GLY A 348 -3.42 -1.11 0.05
C GLY A 348 -3.37 -2.55 -0.48
N ILE A 349 -2.75 -3.49 0.26
CA ILE A 349 -2.64 -4.90 -0.13
C ILE A 349 -3.32 -5.77 0.93
N TRP A 350 -4.07 -6.76 0.47
CA TRP A 350 -4.62 -7.81 1.33
C TRP A 350 -3.54 -8.84 1.64
N VAL A 351 -3.30 -9.10 2.92
CA VAL A 351 -2.34 -10.11 3.36
C VAL A 351 -3.11 -11.24 4.02
N THR A 352 -2.89 -12.47 3.57
CA THR A 352 -3.66 -13.63 4.03
C THR A 352 -2.80 -14.88 4.13
N THR A 353 -3.33 -15.91 4.78
CA THR A 353 -2.72 -17.25 4.81
C THR A 353 -3.40 -18.17 3.81
N ARG A 354 -2.75 -19.29 3.48
CA ARG A 354 -3.24 -20.24 2.47
C ARG A 354 -4.66 -20.74 2.74
N LYS A 355 -5.03 -20.94 4.00
CA LYS A 355 -6.37 -21.41 4.41
C LYS A 355 -7.49 -20.42 4.05
N MET A 356 -7.16 -19.15 3.87
CA MET A 356 -8.11 -18.06 3.69
C MET A 356 -8.19 -17.55 2.24
N ILE A 357 -7.55 -18.23 1.29
CA ILE A 357 -7.57 -17.86 -0.14
C ILE A 357 -9.02 -17.79 -0.65
N VAL A 358 -9.77 -18.90 -0.56
CA VAL A 358 -11.13 -19.00 -1.12
C VAL A 358 -12.13 -18.04 -0.43
N PRO A 359 -12.23 -17.99 0.92
CA PRO A 359 -13.15 -17.05 1.57
C PRO A 359 -12.87 -15.58 1.23
N LEU A 360 -11.58 -15.21 1.15
CA LEU A 360 -11.18 -13.85 0.82
C LEU A 360 -11.48 -13.54 -0.66
N ALA A 361 -11.13 -14.44 -1.57
CA ALA A 361 -11.43 -14.33 -2.99
C ALA A 361 -12.93 -14.11 -3.22
N LEU A 362 -13.78 -14.91 -2.57
CA LEU A 362 -15.23 -14.81 -2.72
C LEU A 362 -15.77 -13.45 -2.26
N THR A 363 -15.29 -12.96 -1.12
CA THR A 363 -15.69 -11.66 -0.56
C THR A 363 -15.27 -10.50 -1.46
N LEU A 364 -14.02 -10.52 -1.94
CA LEU A 364 -13.48 -9.48 -2.81
C LEU A 364 -14.13 -9.51 -4.20
N ARG A 365 -14.38 -10.70 -4.74
CA ARG A 365 -15.11 -10.92 -5.99
C ARG A 365 -16.52 -10.35 -5.92
N PHE A 366 -17.25 -10.62 -4.84
CA PHE A 366 -18.59 -10.06 -4.60
C PHE A 366 -18.55 -8.52 -4.57
N ASN A 367 -17.54 -7.94 -3.92
CA ASN A 367 -17.37 -6.49 -3.87
C ASN A 367 -17.13 -5.88 -5.26
N LEU A 368 -16.22 -6.45 -6.05
CA LEU A 368 -15.91 -5.99 -7.42
C LEU A 368 -17.14 -6.04 -8.34
N ILE A 369 -17.93 -7.12 -8.28
CA ILE A 369 -19.15 -7.25 -9.08
C ILE A 369 -20.17 -6.17 -8.70
N ASN A 370 -20.35 -5.88 -7.40
CA ASN A 370 -21.27 -4.84 -6.95
C ASN A 370 -20.81 -3.44 -7.36
N LEU A 371 -19.50 -3.16 -7.29
CA LEU A 371 -18.95 -1.89 -7.77
C LEU A 371 -19.16 -1.72 -9.27
N TYR A 372 -18.92 -2.77 -10.05
CA TYR A 372 -19.18 -2.77 -11.49
C TYR A 372 -20.65 -2.48 -11.81
N HIS A 373 -21.60 -3.10 -11.10
CA HIS A 373 -23.03 -2.82 -11.28
C HIS A 373 -23.38 -1.36 -10.97
N LYS A 374 -22.79 -0.77 -9.91
CA LYS A 374 -23.00 0.64 -9.56
C LYS A 374 -22.44 1.59 -10.63
N GLN A 375 -21.27 1.28 -11.19
CA GLN A 375 -20.69 2.06 -12.27
C GLN A 375 -21.57 2.01 -13.53
N GLN A 376 -22.04 0.83 -13.91
CA GLN A 376 -22.95 0.65 -15.06
C GLN A 376 -24.27 1.40 -14.90
N ALA A 377 -24.81 1.48 -13.67
CA ALA A 377 -26.02 2.26 -13.39
C ALA A 377 -25.82 3.78 -13.52
N SER A 378 -24.57 4.26 -13.55
CA SER A 378 -24.22 5.68 -13.67
C SER A 378 -23.91 6.12 -15.11
N VAL A 379 -23.91 5.18 -16.07
CA VAL A 379 -23.68 5.45 -17.50
C VAL A 379 -24.94 6.04 -18.11
N GLY A 380 -24.84 7.20 -18.76
CA GLY A 380 -25.96 7.87 -19.42
C GLY A 380 -26.27 9.28 -18.96
N LYS A 381 -25.38 10.24 -19.31
CA LYS A 381 -25.68 11.65 -19.68
C LYS A 381 -24.35 12.38 -19.94
N ASN A 382 -24.21 12.90 -21.17
CA ASN A 382 -23.06 13.68 -21.69
C ASN A 382 -21.74 12.91 -21.90
N GLN A 383 -21.50 12.49 -23.16
CA GLN A 383 -20.33 11.71 -23.61
C GLN A 383 -18.95 12.26 -23.17
N LYS A 384 -18.75 13.59 -23.14
CA LYS A 384 -17.46 14.18 -22.73
C LYS A 384 -17.25 14.19 -21.21
N MET A 385 -18.29 14.47 -20.44
CA MET A 385 -18.22 14.38 -18.97
C MET A 385 -18.10 12.93 -18.52
N GLU A 386 -18.70 12.01 -19.25
CA GLU A 386 -18.64 10.58 -18.98
C GLU A 386 -17.23 10.01 -19.14
N ILE A 387 -16.47 10.42 -20.18
CA ILE A 387 -15.06 10.01 -20.34
C ILE A 387 -14.20 10.50 -19.17
N LEU A 388 -14.35 11.76 -18.76
CA LEU A 388 -13.61 12.32 -17.62
C LEU A 388 -14.01 11.64 -16.31
N TYR A 389 -15.31 11.40 -16.11
CA TYR A 389 -15.83 10.72 -14.93
C TYR A 389 -15.33 9.28 -14.86
N GLN A 390 -15.36 8.53 -15.97
CA GLN A 390 -14.80 7.18 -16.06
C GLN A 390 -13.29 7.16 -15.74
N TYR A 391 -12.53 8.13 -16.24
CA TYR A 391 -11.10 8.21 -15.93
C TYR A 391 -10.86 8.54 -14.45
N ILE A 392 -11.53 9.55 -13.87
CA ILE A 392 -11.35 9.93 -12.46
C ILE A 392 -11.81 8.82 -11.50
N THR A 393 -12.82 8.03 -11.89
CA THR A 393 -13.31 6.88 -11.12
C THR A 393 -12.55 5.58 -11.42
N SER A 394 -11.58 5.61 -12.35
CA SER A 394 -10.80 4.44 -12.70
C SER A 394 -9.77 4.08 -11.62
N VAL A 395 -9.42 2.80 -11.59
CA VAL A 395 -8.32 2.29 -10.77
C VAL A 395 -6.98 2.92 -11.20
N GLU A 396 -6.79 3.19 -12.49
CA GLU A 396 -5.56 3.83 -12.99
C GLU A 396 -5.36 5.23 -12.39
N PHE A 397 -6.42 6.04 -12.32
CA PHE A 397 -6.36 7.35 -11.69
C PHE A 397 -6.10 7.24 -10.19
N SER A 398 -6.83 6.34 -9.50
CA SER A 398 -6.63 6.07 -8.08
C SER A 398 -5.18 5.69 -7.77
N HIS A 399 -4.60 4.79 -8.57
CA HIS A 399 -3.19 4.38 -8.45
C HIS A 399 -2.21 5.54 -8.63
N ARG A 400 -2.47 6.45 -9.58
CA ARG A 400 -1.63 7.64 -9.78
C ARG A 400 -1.69 8.58 -8.58
N ILE A 401 -2.88 8.88 -8.09
CA ILE A 401 -3.05 9.72 -6.90
C ILE A 401 -2.41 9.08 -5.67
N GLN A 402 -2.59 7.78 -5.48
CA GLN A 402 -1.99 7.05 -4.37
C GLN A 402 -0.46 7.09 -4.44
N ALA A 403 0.13 6.87 -5.62
CA ALA A 403 1.59 6.98 -5.80
C ALA A 403 2.11 8.39 -5.46
N ILE A 404 1.37 9.43 -5.86
CA ILE A 404 1.70 10.82 -5.52
C ILE A 404 1.66 11.03 -4.00
N LEU A 405 0.60 10.58 -3.33
CA LEU A 405 0.46 10.71 -1.87
C LEU A 405 1.53 9.92 -1.10
N GLU A 406 1.87 8.71 -1.56
CA GLU A 406 2.94 7.90 -1.00
C GLU A 406 4.28 8.63 -1.09
N THR A 407 4.60 9.17 -2.27
CA THR A 407 5.82 9.94 -2.52
C THR A 407 5.87 11.18 -1.62
N PHE A 408 4.76 11.90 -1.46
CA PHE A 408 4.67 13.04 -0.54
C PHE A 408 4.93 12.63 0.91
N GLY A 409 4.36 11.51 1.37
CA GLY A 409 4.59 10.99 2.71
C GLY A 409 6.07 10.65 2.95
N GLU A 410 6.72 9.99 1.99
CA GLU A 410 8.15 9.66 2.03
C GLU A 410 9.02 10.93 2.08
N PHE A 411 8.70 11.94 1.26
CA PHE A 411 9.38 13.24 1.29
C PHE A 411 9.21 13.95 2.63
N GLN A 412 8.00 13.97 3.18
CA GLN A 412 7.72 14.59 4.47
C GLN A 412 8.52 13.92 5.59
N GLU A 413 8.52 12.59 5.63
CA GLU A 413 9.29 11.83 6.63
C GLU A 413 10.81 12.06 6.48
N GLY A 414 11.30 12.13 5.23
CA GLY A 414 12.68 12.48 4.92
C GLY A 414 13.07 13.86 5.47
N ILE A 415 12.24 14.88 5.21
CA ILE A 415 12.45 16.24 5.71
C ILE A 415 12.43 16.27 7.25
N GLU A 416 11.50 15.57 7.88
CA GLU A 416 11.45 15.49 9.34
C GLU A 416 12.70 14.84 9.94
N LYS A 417 13.18 13.75 9.35
CA LYS A 417 14.43 13.09 9.77
C LYS A 417 15.62 14.03 9.62
N GLU A 418 15.73 14.72 8.49
CA GLU A 418 16.81 15.69 8.26
C GLU A 418 16.76 16.85 9.25
N LYS A 419 15.57 17.38 9.55
CA LYS A 419 15.38 18.41 10.59
C LYS A 419 15.88 17.94 11.95
N ARG A 420 15.50 16.72 12.37
CA ARG A 420 15.94 16.15 13.67
C ARG A 420 17.47 15.99 13.72
N LEU A 421 18.07 15.45 12.65
CA LEU A 421 19.53 15.30 12.58
C LEU A 421 20.26 16.65 12.57
N SER A 422 19.71 17.62 11.85
CA SER A 422 20.27 18.99 11.78
C SER A 422 20.19 19.69 13.13
N GLN A 423 19.09 19.56 13.86
CA GLN A 423 18.96 20.09 15.22
C GLN A 423 20.01 19.50 16.17
N ILE A 424 20.25 18.19 16.11
CA ILE A 424 21.30 17.54 16.92
C ILE A 424 22.68 18.08 16.54
N LYS A 425 22.96 18.23 15.24
CA LYS A 425 24.22 18.79 14.73
C LYS A 425 24.41 20.23 15.21
N TRP A 426 23.39 21.08 15.06
CA TRP A 426 23.43 22.48 15.52
C TRP A 426 23.65 22.57 17.02
N ALA A 427 22.95 21.77 17.83
CA ALA A 427 23.16 21.74 19.27
C ALA A 427 24.60 21.35 19.66
N ARG A 428 25.22 20.41 18.93
CA ARG A 428 26.63 20.06 19.13
C ARG A 428 27.57 21.21 18.75
N GLN A 429 27.33 21.84 17.60
CA GLN A 429 28.13 22.96 17.11
C GLN A 429 28.03 24.17 18.04
N GLU A 430 26.83 24.47 18.55
CA GLU A 430 26.59 25.56 19.49
C GLU A 430 27.36 25.34 20.82
N LYS A 431 27.36 24.11 21.36
CA LYS A 431 28.18 23.77 22.54
C LYS A 431 29.67 23.95 22.28
N GLN A 432 30.16 23.60 21.09
CA GLN A 432 31.57 23.79 20.72
C GLN A 432 31.91 25.28 20.57
N LEU A 433 31.03 26.04 19.90
CA LEU A 433 31.18 27.48 19.74
C LEU A 433 31.21 28.17 21.10
N ARG A 434 30.31 27.80 22.02
CA ARG A 434 30.28 28.35 23.37
C ARG A 434 31.55 28.07 24.15
N LYS A 435 32.09 26.84 24.09
CA LYS A 435 33.41 26.54 24.67
C LYS A 435 34.52 27.43 24.10
N MET A 436 34.55 27.65 22.78
CA MET A 436 35.55 28.53 22.17
C MET A 436 35.39 29.98 22.64
N ILE A 437 34.16 30.47 22.76
CA ILE A 437 33.86 31.80 23.31
C ILE A 437 34.33 31.89 24.76
N ASP A 438 34.02 30.90 25.59
CA ASP A 438 34.41 30.86 27.00
C ASP A 438 35.95 30.84 27.14
N HIS A 439 36.66 30.04 26.35
CA HIS A 439 38.13 30.01 26.33
C HIS A 439 38.74 31.33 25.87
N THR A 440 38.19 31.94 24.82
CA THR A 440 38.69 33.21 24.28
C THR A 440 38.46 34.36 25.28
N THR A 441 37.29 34.38 25.91
CA THR A 441 36.93 35.37 26.94
C THR A 441 37.78 35.18 28.20
N GLY A 442 37.97 33.93 28.64
CA GLY A 442 38.83 33.58 29.77
C GLY A 442 40.28 34.02 29.53
N MET A 443 40.86 33.67 28.37
CA MET A 443 42.22 34.08 28.00
C MET A 443 42.36 35.61 27.95
N TYR A 444 41.36 36.32 27.44
CA TYR A 444 41.35 37.79 27.46
C TYR A 444 41.31 38.34 28.90
N GLY A 445 40.49 37.76 29.78
CA GLY A 445 40.44 38.11 31.20
C GLY A 445 41.75 37.84 31.94
N ASP A 446 42.37 36.67 31.70
CA ASP A 446 43.66 36.30 32.28
C ASP A 446 44.77 37.27 31.83
N LEU A 447 44.83 37.59 30.53
CA LEU A 447 45.76 38.58 29.98
C LEU A 447 45.53 39.98 30.57
N GLN A 448 44.26 40.39 30.73
CA GLN A 448 43.91 41.66 31.37
C GLN A 448 44.34 41.70 32.85
N GLY A 449 44.27 40.56 33.56
CA GLY A 449 44.76 40.44 34.94
C GLY A 449 46.28 40.56 35.06
N VAL A 450 47.04 40.04 34.09
CA VAL A 450 48.52 40.07 34.10
C VAL A 450 49.08 41.40 33.57
N VAL A 451 48.50 41.93 32.48
CA VAL A 451 49.01 43.10 31.72
C VAL A 451 48.35 44.41 32.16
N GLY A 452 47.25 44.33 32.90
CA GLY A 452 46.48 45.50 33.36
C GLY A 452 45.86 46.30 32.21
N LYS A 453 45.72 47.61 32.39
CA LYS A 453 45.05 48.52 31.43
C LYS A 453 45.76 48.70 30.08
N SER A 454 46.88 48.01 29.83
CA SER A 454 47.67 48.16 28.60
C SER A 454 47.26 47.18 27.49
N LEU A 455 46.33 46.25 27.75
CA LEU A 455 45.78 45.36 26.73
C LEU A 455 44.75 46.10 25.84
N PRO A 456 44.84 46.03 24.49
CA PRO A 456 43.86 46.64 23.59
C PRO A 456 42.44 46.07 23.78
N GLU A 457 41.45 46.94 23.91
CA GLU A 457 40.06 46.53 24.15
C GLU A 457 39.39 45.88 22.93
N ILE A 458 38.86 44.67 23.09
CA ILE A 458 38.06 43.98 22.07
C ILE A 458 36.59 44.42 22.20
N LYS A 459 36.07 45.15 21.19
CA LYS A 459 34.71 45.72 21.18
C LYS A 459 33.59 44.70 21.48
N MET A 460 33.72 43.45 21.05
CA MET A 460 32.72 42.40 21.25
C MET A 460 32.60 41.90 22.70
N LEU A 461 33.56 42.22 23.56
CA LEU A 461 33.59 41.81 24.97
C LEU A 461 33.24 42.95 25.94
N LYS A 462 32.87 44.12 25.43
CA LYS A 462 32.30 45.17 26.29
C LYS A 462 30.90 44.77 26.74
N LEU A 463 30.68 44.83 28.05
CA LEU A 463 29.35 45.17 28.55
C LEU A 463 29.07 46.59 28.03
N GLU A 464 28.13 46.74 27.12
CA GLU A 464 27.52 48.05 26.91
C GLU A 464 27.01 48.49 28.28
N SER A 465 27.69 49.46 28.87
CA SER A 465 27.28 50.06 30.13
C SER A 465 25.88 50.58 29.90
N GLY A 466 24.89 49.88 30.46
CA GLY A 466 23.49 50.27 30.38
C GLY A 466 23.38 51.74 30.69
N GLU A 467 22.72 52.47 29.79
CA GLU A 467 22.27 53.83 30.03
C GLU A 467 21.57 53.84 31.39
N LYS A 468 22.13 54.61 32.32
CA LYS A 468 21.52 54.87 33.63
C LYS A 468 20.28 55.73 33.47
#